data_AF-A0A3C2CNQ3-F1
#
_entry.id   AF-A0A3C2CNQ3-F1
#
_cell.length_a   1.000
_cell.length_b   1.000
_cell.length_c   1.000
_cell.angle_alpha   90.00
_cell.angle_beta   90.00
_cell.angle_gamma   90.00
#
_symmetry.space_group_name_H-M   'P 1'
#
loop_
_entity.id
_entity.type
_entity.pdbx_description
1 polymer ?
#
loop_
_entity_poly.entity_id
_entity_poly.type
_entity_poly.pdbx_seq_one_letter_code
_entity_poly.pdbx_strand_id
1 'polypeptide(L)'
;MKENGRGKLVGTTTFGKGSVQRGFPLSNGGQLRLTVAKFYSPNGNVIHGKGVEPDIEVEITDPANFKPGEPEKDPQLKKALKILNGN
;
A
#
# COMPACT_ATOMS: atom_id res chain seq x y z
N MET A 1 6.44 -3.48 9.21
CA MET A 1 7.40 -4.04 8.23
C MET A 1 8.49 -3.02 7.94
N LYS A 2 8.21 -1.97 7.16
CA LYS A 2 9.13 -0.86 6.84
C LYS A 2 9.80 -0.26 8.09
N GLU A 3 9.01 0.34 8.97
CA GLU A 3 9.52 1.05 10.15
C GLU A 3 10.22 0.16 11.18
N ASN A 4 9.95 -1.15 11.14
CA ASN A 4 10.62 -2.13 12.01
C ASN A 4 11.89 -2.72 11.35
N GLY A 5 12.31 -2.20 10.19
CA GLY A 5 13.48 -2.69 9.45
C GLY A 5 13.36 -4.11 8.91
N ARG A 6 12.13 -4.65 8.79
CA ARG A 6 11.90 -6.06 8.40
C ARG A 6 11.74 -6.29 6.89
N GLY A 7 11.82 -5.23 6.10
CA GLY A 7 11.71 -5.30 4.65
C GLY A 7 11.74 -3.92 4.02
N LYS A 8 12.22 -3.85 2.77
CA LYS A 8 12.24 -2.63 1.96
C LYS A 8 11.00 -2.56 1.08
N LEU A 9 10.36 -1.40 1.01
CA LEU A 9 9.29 -1.09 0.07
C LEU A 9 9.88 -0.61 -1.25
N VAL A 10 9.42 -1.22 -2.34
CA VAL A 10 9.77 -0.84 -3.72
C VAL A 10 8.48 -0.50 -4.45
N GLY A 11 8.45 0.62 -5.17
CA GLY A 11 7.29 1.05 -5.92
C GLY A 11 7.02 2.54 -5.77
N THR A 12 5.75 2.93 -5.65
CA THR A 12 5.33 4.33 -5.45
C THR A 12 4.62 4.51 -4.12
N THR A 13 4.43 5.77 -3.71
CA THR A 13 3.70 6.10 -2.48
C THR A 13 2.29 5.52 -2.50
N THR A 14 1.92 4.80 -1.44
CA THR A 14 0.59 4.19 -1.34
C THR A 14 -0.52 5.23 -1.21
N PHE A 15 -1.76 4.87 -1.54
CA PHE A 15 -2.89 5.80 -1.53
C PHE A 15 -3.19 6.48 -0.18
N GLY A 16 -2.85 5.84 0.95
CA GLY A 16 -3.09 6.44 2.27
C GLY A 16 -4.49 6.27 2.83
N LYS A 17 -5.18 5.16 2.54
CA LYS A 17 -6.41 4.80 3.26
C LYS A 17 -6.09 4.17 4.62
N GLY A 18 -5.77 5.01 5.60
CA GLY A 18 -5.49 4.59 6.98
C GLY A 18 -6.71 4.57 7.90
N SER A 19 -7.84 3.99 7.50
CA SER A 19 -9.09 4.03 8.29
C SER A 19 -9.82 2.69 8.30
N VAL A 20 -10.40 2.31 9.44
CA VAL A 20 -11.27 1.14 9.58
C VAL A 20 -12.73 1.58 9.49
N GLN A 21 -13.47 0.99 8.57
CA GLN A 21 -14.92 1.20 8.46
C GLN A 21 -15.66 -0.04 8.96
N ARG A 22 -16.73 0.18 9.72
CA ARG A 22 -17.64 -0.87 10.19
C ARG A 22 -19.04 -0.62 9.63
N GLY A 23 -19.69 -1.70 9.19
CA GLY A 23 -21.09 -1.68 8.78
C GLY A 23 -22.03 -1.89 9.97
N PHE A 24 -23.04 -1.05 10.07
CA PHE A 24 -24.11 -1.11 11.05
C PHE A 24 -25.42 -1.36 10.29
N PRO A 25 -26.02 -2.56 10.40
CA PRO A 25 -27.27 -2.84 9.72
C PRO A 25 -28.39 -1.97 10.30
N LEU A 26 -29.30 -1.53 9.44
CA LEU A 26 -30.48 -0.73 9.80
C LEU A 26 -31.73 -1.60 9.70
N SER A 27 -32.76 -1.25 10.47
CA SER A 27 -34.02 -2.01 10.55
C SER A 27 -34.79 -2.09 9.23
N ASN A 28 -34.54 -1.16 8.30
CA ASN A 28 -35.12 -1.12 6.96
C ASN A 28 -34.35 -1.97 5.92
N GLY A 29 -33.37 -2.77 6.35
CA GLY A 29 -32.53 -3.57 5.45
C GLY A 29 -31.34 -2.81 4.86
N GLY A 30 -31.18 -1.52 5.16
CA GLY A 30 -30.00 -0.73 4.79
C GLY A 30 -28.78 -1.01 5.67
N GLN A 31 -27.66 -0.35 5.37
CA GLN A 31 -26.44 -0.41 6.18
C GLN A 31 -25.77 0.96 6.27
N LEU A 32 -25.45 1.40 7.48
CA LEU A 32 -24.59 2.55 7.73
C LEU A 32 -23.12 2.09 7.77
N ARG A 33 -22.28 2.62 6.90
CA ARG A 33 -20.82 2.42 6.99
C ARG A 33 -20.19 3.60 7.70
N LEU A 34 -19.58 3.35 8.85
CA LEU A 34 -18.97 4.38 9.67
C LEU A 34 -17.49 4.09 9.89
N THR A 35 -16.66 5.13 9.78
CA THR A 35 -15.25 5.03 10.17
C THR A 35 -15.14 5.01 11.69
N VAL A 36 -14.60 3.92 12.24
CA VAL A 36 -14.53 3.70 13.69
C VAL A 36 -13.10 3.78 14.25
N ALA A 37 -12.09 3.73 13.39
CA ALA A 37 -10.69 3.85 13.80
C ALA A 37 -9.80 4.38 12.68
N LYS A 38 -8.61 4.87 13.06
CA LYS A 38 -7.53 5.25 12.17
C LYS A 38 -6.30 4.37 12.44
N PHE A 39 -5.59 4.03 11.37
CA PHE A 39 -4.30 3.35 11.46
C PHE A 39 -3.18 4.37 11.61
N TYR A 40 -2.33 4.11 12.59
CA TYR A 40 -1.05 4.79 12.80
C TYR A 40 0.06 3.77 12.59
N SER A 41 1.20 4.24 12.11
CA SER A 41 2.39 3.39 11.99
C SER A 41 2.97 3.05 13.39
N PRO A 42 3.85 2.04 13.51
CA PRO A 42 4.58 1.77 14.76
C PRO A 42 5.25 2.99 15.40
N ASN A 43 5.74 3.92 14.57
CA ASN A 43 6.37 5.17 15.04
C ASN A 43 5.35 6.30 15.30
N GLY A 44 4.05 6.02 15.24
CA GLY A 44 2.99 6.99 15.48
C GLY A 44 2.65 7.90 14.29
N ASN A 45 3.16 7.61 13.09
CA ASN A 45 2.87 8.42 11.91
C ASN A 45 1.44 8.20 11.42
N VAL A 46 0.78 9.29 11.02
CA VAL A 46 -0.55 9.25 10.39
C VAL A 46 -0.41 8.74 8.96
N ILE A 47 -0.98 7.58 8.67
CA ILE A 47 -1.01 7.00 7.31
C ILE A 47 -2.16 7.58 6.49
N HIS A 48 -3.26 7.97 7.16
CA HIS A 48 -4.46 8.45 6.50
C HIS A 48 -4.21 9.77 5.75
N GLY A 49 -4.49 9.80 4.45
CA GLY A 49 -4.30 10.96 3.58
C GLY A 49 -2.87 11.21 3.10
N LYS A 50 -1.88 10.48 3.64
CA LYS A 50 -0.47 10.60 3.24
C LYS A 50 0.07 9.37 2.52
N GLY A 51 -0.38 8.18 2.92
CA GLY A 51 0.21 6.94 2.43
C GLY A 51 1.46 6.55 3.19
N VAL A 52 2.20 5.66 2.56
CA VAL A 52 3.49 5.15 3.01
C VAL A 52 4.41 5.28 1.83
N GLU A 53 5.46 6.09 1.98
CA GLU A 53 6.49 6.28 0.98
C GLU A 53 7.29 4.98 0.79
N PRO A 54 7.74 4.65 -0.43
CA PRO A 54 8.63 3.53 -0.66
C PRO A 54 10.03 3.81 -0.08
N ASP A 55 10.83 2.77 0.14
CA ASP A 55 12.27 2.94 0.39
C ASP A 55 13.03 3.11 -0.93
N ILE A 56 12.49 2.55 -2.02
CA ILE A 56 13.05 2.62 -3.37
C ILE A 56 11.92 2.94 -4.33
N GLU A 57 11.96 4.15 -4.88
CA GLU A 57 10.95 4.64 -5.80
C GLU A 57 11.12 4.00 -7.19
N VAL A 58 10.04 3.41 -7.71
CA VAL A 58 9.97 2.81 -9.06
C VAL A 58 8.59 3.09 -9.63
N GLU A 59 8.54 4.00 -10.59
CA GLU A 59 7.31 4.32 -11.31
C GLU A 59 7.00 3.28 -12.39
N ILE A 60 5.71 3.11 -12.68
CA ILE A 60 5.24 2.35 -13.83
C ILE A 60 5.21 3.34 -15.00
N THR A 61 6.27 3.31 -15.82
CA THR A 61 6.44 4.24 -16.95
C THR A 61 5.52 3.92 -18.14
N ASP A 62 5.02 2.69 -18.23
CA ASP A 62 4.09 2.25 -19.26
C ASP A 62 2.90 1.50 -18.64
N PRO A 63 1.83 2.22 -18.25
CA PRO A 63 0.65 1.62 -17.65
C PRO A 63 -0.10 0.67 -18.58
N ALA A 64 0.02 0.82 -19.90
CA ALA A 64 -0.67 -0.02 -20.87
C ALA A 64 -0.04 -1.41 -20.97
N ASN A 65 1.28 -1.48 -20.78
CA ASN A 65 2.03 -2.72 -20.75
C ASN A 65 2.13 -3.35 -19.36
N PHE A 66 1.84 -2.59 -18.29
CA PHE A 66 1.80 -3.14 -16.93
C PHE A 66 0.61 -4.09 -16.73
N LYS A 67 0.91 -5.31 -16.29
CA LYS A 67 -0.11 -6.31 -15.93
C LYS A 67 0.20 -6.92 -14.57
N PRO A 68 -0.66 -6.70 -13.56
CA PRO A 68 -0.54 -7.37 -12.27
C PRO A 68 -0.48 -8.90 -12.45
N GLY A 69 0.50 -9.55 -11.85
CA GLY A 69 0.67 -11.01 -11.93
C GLY A 69 1.52 -11.50 -13.09
N GLU A 70 2.03 -10.63 -13.97
CA GLU A 70 3.00 -10.99 -15.01
C GLU A 70 4.40 -10.44 -14.66
N PRO A 71 5.31 -11.25 -14.07
CA PRO A 71 6.59 -10.75 -13.55
C PRO A 71 7.48 -10.06 -14.59
N GLU A 72 7.36 -10.47 -15.86
CA GLU A 72 8.14 -9.89 -16.95
C GLU A 72 7.71 -8.47 -17.31
N LYS A 73 6.51 -8.05 -16.93
CA LYS A 73 5.96 -6.72 -17.23
C LYS A 73 5.87 -5.84 -16.00
N ASP A 74 6.37 -6.32 -14.86
CA ASP A 74 6.39 -5.57 -13.61
C ASP A 74 7.80 -5.02 -13.33
N PRO A 75 8.05 -3.73 -13.61
CA PRO A 75 9.35 -3.11 -13.34
C PRO A 75 9.66 -3.04 -11.83
N GLN A 76 8.63 -2.92 -10.98
CA GLN A 76 8.80 -2.84 -9.52
C GLN A 76 9.24 -4.20 -8.97
N LEU A 77 8.63 -5.30 -9.44
CA LEU A 77 9.02 -6.65 -9.06
C LEU A 77 10.45 -6.98 -9.51
N LYS A 78 10.81 -6.67 -10.76
CA LYS A 78 12.18 -6.88 -11.26
C LYS A 78 13.20 -6.15 -10.40
N LYS A 79 12.91 -4.90 -10.05
CA LYS A 79 13.78 -4.10 -9.18
C LYS A 79 13.87 -4.71 -7.77
N ALA A 80 12.75 -5.13 -7.19
CA ALA A 80 12.71 -5.77 -5.88
C ALA A 80 13.55 -7.06 -5.82
N LEU A 81 13.44 -7.93 -6.84
CA LEU A 81 14.25 -9.15 -6.95
C LEU A 81 15.75 -8.84 -7.06
N LYS A 82 16.10 -7.82 -7.84
CA LYS A 82 17.49 -7.37 -7.98
C LYS A 82 18.08 -6.93 -6.61
N ILE A 83 17.32 -6.13 -5.86
CA ILE A 83 17.72 -5.67 -4.50
C ILE A 83 17.84 -6.85 -3.53
N LEU A 84 16.92 -7.82 -3.59
CA LEU A 84 16.92 -8.99 -2.72
C LEU A 84 18.12 -9.90 -2.97
N ASN A 85 18.55 -10.02 -4.23
CA ASN A 85 19.69 -10.82 -4.65
C ASN A 85 21.05 -10.09 -4.50
N GLY A 86 21.06 -8.85 -4.00
CA GLY A 86 22.29 -8.09 -3.74
C GLY A 86 23.03 -7.56 -4.98
N ASN A 87 22.38 -7.53 -6.15
CA ASN A 87 22.93 -7.03 -7.41
C ASN A 87 22.35 -5.68 -7.84
#